data_AF-A0A7D4Y7V2-F1
#
_entry.id   AF-A0A7D4Y7V2-F1
#
_cell.length_a   1.000
_cell.length_b   1.000
_cell.length_c   1.000
_cell.angle_alpha   90.00
_cell.angle_beta   90.00
_cell.angle_gamma   90.00
#
_symmetry.space_group_name_H-M   'P 1'
#
loop_
_entity.id
_entity.type
_entity.pdbx_description
1 polymer ?
#
loop_
_entity_poly.entity_id
_entity_poly.type
_entity_poly.pdbx_seq_one_letter_code
_entity_poly.pdbx_strand_id
1 'polypeptide(L)'
;MSITLPRPSDLSSETRTAALGGALGYLLVLLGSWYWAYGSVAELGALLLSVQVGPWLWWAILGGALVGAVLAISFVRYDLLSPLVVVAAVYAVMTYFMWQAMQARGVLLPGKPYDLYLIGWPPLLGAAVAVGYLEHRVRSSRSPDEPS
;
A
#
# COMPACT_ATOMS: atom_id res chain seq x y z
N MET A 1 -28.82 3.55 -20.64
CA MET A 1 -28.44 3.51 -19.21
C MET A 1 -27.10 4.24 -19.08
N SER A 2 -27.14 5.53 -18.74
CA SER A 2 -25.94 6.37 -18.63
C SER A 2 -25.30 6.14 -17.26
N ILE A 3 -24.13 5.49 -17.24
CA ILE A 3 -23.31 5.41 -16.02
C ILE A 3 -22.65 6.79 -15.87
N THR A 4 -23.31 7.68 -15.12
CA THR A 4 -22.74 8.97 -14.76
C THR A 4 -21.66 8.70 -13.71
N LEU A 5 -20.40 8.64 -14.13
CA LEU A 5 -19.27 8.59 -13.20
C LEU A 5 -19.30 9.87 -12.36
N PRO A 6 -19.22 9.79 -11.01
CA PRO A 6 -19.21 10.97 -10.16
C PRO A 6 -18.07 11.90 -10.59
N ARG A 7 -18.37 13.20 -10.72
CA ARG A 7 -17.35 14.17 -11.12
C ARG A 7 -16.29 14.23 -10.01
N PRO A 8 -14.99 14.38 -10.35
CA PRO A 8 -13.92 14.50 -9.36
C PRO A 8 -14.09 15.67 -8.37
N SER A 9 -14.99 16.62 -8.66
CA SER A 9 -15.43 17.69 -7.75
C SER A 9 -16.20 17.22 -6.52
N ASP A 10 -16.71 15.98 -6.50
CA ASP A 10 -17.61 15.48 -5.44
C ASP A 10 -16.87 14.68 -4.35
N LEU A 11 -15.55 14.57 -4.44
CA LEU A 11 -14.74 14.02 -3.36
C LEU A 11 -14.66 15.05 -2.22
N SER A 12 -15.31 14.75 -1.10
CA SER A 12 -15.21 15.51 0.15
C SER A 12 -13.75 15.85 0.45
N SER A 13 -13.50 17.09 0.92
CA SER A 13 -12.18 17.55 1.37
C SER A 13 -11.53 16.54 2.31
N GLU A 14 -12.33 15.93 3.18
CA GLU A 14 -11.92 14.90 4.13
C GLU A 14 -11.41 13.62 3.45
N THR A 15 -12.03 13.19 2.35
CA THR A 15 -11.55 12.02 1.59
C THR A 15 -10.23 12.33 0.89
N ARG A 16 -10.04 13.56 0.40
CA ARG A 16 -8.77 13.97 -0.23
C ARG A 16 -7.65 14.07 0.80
N THR A 17 -7.90 14.67 1.96
CA THR A 17 -6.90 14.76 3.04
C THR A 17 -6.55 13.37 3.58
N ALA A 18 -7.52 12.48 3.76
CA ALA A 18 -7.28 11.09 4.13
C ALA A 18 -6.42 10.37 3.08
N ALA A 19 -6.77 10.48 1.80
CA ALA A 19 -6.00 9.88 0.71
C ALA A 19 -4.55 10.36 0.67
N LEU A 20 -4.34 11.68 0.80
CA LEU A 20 -3.01 12.28 0.85
C LEU A 20 -2.23 11.83 2.08
N GLY A 21 -2.86 11.83 3.26
CA GLY A 21 -2.26 11.36 4.50
C GLY A 21 -1.85 9.88 4.42
N GLY A 22 -2.71 9.03 3.87
CA GLY A 22 -2.42 7.62 3.62
C GLY A 22 -1.29 7.39 2.64
N ALA A 23 -1.31 8.10 1.51
CA ALA A 23 -0.24 8.03 0.51
C ALA A 23 1.11 8.42 1.10
N LEU A 24 1.17 9.57 1.78
CA LEU A 24 2.38 10.06 2.44
C LEU A 24 2.85 9.11 3.55
N GLY A 25 1.92 8.60 4.37
CA GLY A 25 2.22 7.64 5.42
C GLY A 25 2.85 6.36 4.87
N TYR A 26 2.32 5.80 3.78
CA TYR A 26 2.89 4.61 3.15
C TYR A 26 4.25 4.91 2.50
N LEU A 27 4.43 6.08 1.88
CA LEU A 27 5.73 6.49 1.36
C LEU A 27 6.79 6.61 2.46
N LEU A 28 6.41 7.10 3.65
CA LEU A 28 7.30 7.12 4.82
C LEU A 28 7.69 5.70 5.26
N VAL A 29 6.75 4.74 5.24
CA VAL A 29 7.05 3.34 5.52
C VAL A 29 8.05 2.78 4.50
N LEU A 30 7.85 3.04 3.20
CA LEU A 30 8.79 2.63 2.15
C LEU A 30 10.18 3.26 2.36
N LEU A 31 10.25 4.56 2.63
CA LEU A 31 11.49 5.28 2.94
C LEU A 31 12.19 4.73 4.18
N GLY A 32 11.45 4.42 5.23
CA GLY A 32 11.98 3.79 6.44
C GLY A 32 12.52 2.39 6.16
N SER A 33 11.81 1.61 5.35
CA SER A 33 12.25 0.28 4.89
C SER A 33 13.56 0.37 4.11
N TRP A 34 13.63 1.32 3.19
CA TRP A 34 14.82 1.59 2.39
C TRP A 34 16.00 1.95 3.27
N TYR A 35 15.82 2.93 4.16
CA TYR A 35 16.87 3.37 5.07
C TYR A 35 17.36 2.23 5.95
N TRP A 36 16.46 1.38 6.44
CA TRP A 36 16.82 0.22 7.23
C TRP A 36 17.62 -0.83 6.45
N ALA A 37 17.27 -1.05 5.17
CA ALA A 37 17.94 -2.02 4.32
C ALA A 37 19.29 -1.52 3.76
N TYR A 38 19.41 -0.22 3.45
CA TYR A 38 20.54 0.35 2.71
C TYR A 38 21.36 1.37 3.49
N GLY A 39 20.93 1.76 4.69
CA GLY A 39 21.64 2.69 5.58
C GLY A 39 21.69 4.14 5.11
N SER A 40 21.21 4.47 3.90
CA SER A 40 21.19 5.83 3.38
C SER A 40 20.08 6.07 2.37
N VAL A 41 19.62 7.32 2.29
CA VAL A 41 18.67 7.81 1.26
C VAL A 41 19.33 8.77 0.26
N ALA A 42 20.62 9.07 0.43
CA ALA A 42 21.34 10.07 -0.36
C ALA A 42 21.43 9.68 -1.85
N GLU A 43 21.58 8.39 -2.13
CA GLU A 43 21.68 7.87 -3.51
C GLU A 43 20.31 7.68 -4.19
N LEU A 44 19.21 7.82 -3.43
CA LEU A 44 17.86 7.55 -3.92
C LEU A 44 17.49 8.43 -5.12
N GLY A 45 17.91 9.70 -5.11
CA GLY A 45 17.68 10.62 -6.21
C GLY A 45 18.38 10.19 -7.50
N ALA A 46 19.64 9.74 -7.41
CA ALA A 46 20.38 9.23 -8.57
C ALA A 46 19.77 7.92 -9.09
N LEU A 47 19.34 7.03 -8.18
CA LEU A 47 18.69 5.77 -8.54
C LEU A 47 17.31 5.97 -9.19
N LEU A 48 16.54 6.97 -8.76
CA LEU A 48 15.26 7.34 -9.37
C LEU A 48 15.40 7.80 -10.82
N LEU A 49 16.52 8.43 -11.16
CA LEU A 49 16.83 8.89 -12.50
C LEU A 49 17.56 7.83 -13.35
N SER A 50 17.97 6.71 -12.74
CA SER A 50 18.61 5.61 -13.46
C SER A 50 17.62 4.95 -14.42
N VAL A 51 18.05 4.70 -15.66
CA VAL A 51 17.24 3.99 -16.66
C VAL A 51 16.94 2.55 -16.23
N GLN A 52 17.84 1.93 -15.47
CA GLN A 52 17.71 0.52 -15.07
C GLN A 52 16.88 0.33 -13.80
N VAL A 53 17.01 1.24 -12.82
CA VAL A 53 16.40 1.11 -11.49
C VAL A 53 15.22 2.07 -11.30
N GLY A 54 15.30 3.24 -11.92
CA GLY A 54 14.33 4.33 -11.78
C GLY A 54 12.90 3.95 -12.14
N PRO A 55 12.61 3.30 -13.28
CA PRO A 55 11.25 2.89 -13.63
C PRO A 55 10.60 2.01 -12.56
N TRP A 56 11.37 1.11 -11.97
CA TRP A 56 10.88 0.26 -10.89
C TRP A 56 10.62 1.09 -9.62
N LEU A 57 11.55 1.95 -9.22
CA LEU A 57 11.36 2.83 -8.05
C LEU A 57 10.12 3.71 -8.20
N TRP A 58 9.89 4.28 -9.38
CA TRP A 58 8.68 5.04 -9.66
C TRP A 58 7.42 4.18 -9.57
N TRP A 59 7.46 2.96 -10.11
CA TRP A 59 6.38 1.99 -9.99
C TRP A 59 6.05 1.67 -8.52
N ALA A 60 7.05 1.48 -7.67
CA ALA A 60 6.88 1.22 -6.24
C ALA A 60 6.33 2.43 -5.48
N ILE A 61 6.81 3.63 -5.78
CA ILE A 61 6.35 4.88 -5.18
C ILE A 61 4.88 5.14 -5.53
N LEU A 62 4.53 5.05 -6.82
CA LEU A 62 3.17 5.28 -7.29
C LEU A 62 2.21 4.21 -6.75
N GLY A 63 2.62 2.95 -6.79
CA GLY A 63 1.85 1.84 -6.24
C GLY A 63 1.65 1.93 -4.74
N GLY A 64 2.71 2.26 -3.99
CA GLY A 64 2.66 2.45 -2.55
C GLY A 64 1.78 3.63 -2.14
N ALA A 65 1.89 4.76 -2.85
CA ALA A 65 1.02 5.90 -2.64
C ALA A 65 -0.46 5.54 -2.87
N LEU A 66 -0.75 4.76 -3.92
CA LEU A 66 -2.10 4.27 -4.20
C LEU A 66 -2.62 3.34 -3.10
N VAL A 67 -1.82 2.37 -2.66
CA VAL A 67 -2.18 1.47 -1.55
C VAL A 67 -2.46 2.28 -0.28
N GLY A 68 -1.55 3.18 0.09
CA GLY A 68 -1.70 4.05 1.26
C GLY A 68 -2.99 4.90 1.19
N ALA A 69 -3.27 5.50 0.03
CA ALA A 69 -4.48 6.28 -0.17
C ALA A 69 -5.75 5.43 -0.01
N VAL A 70 -5.78 4.24 -0.61
CA VAL A 70 -6.92 3.33 -0.50
C VAL A 70 -7.14 2.89 0.95
N LEU A 71 -6.09 2.53 1.68
CA LEU A 71 -6.19 2.14 3.09
C LEU A 71 -6.73 3.27 3.97
N ALA A 72 -6.21 4.49 3.79
CA ALA A 72 -6.68 5.63 4.58
C ALA A 72 -8.13 6.00 4.26
N ILE A 73 -8.54 5.91 2.98
CA ILE A 73 -9.95 6.09 2.62
C ILE A 73 -10.82 4.99 3.23
N SER A 74 -10.40 3.71 3.14
CA SER A 74 -11.09 2.58 3.75
C SER A 74 -11.31 2.77 5.24
N PHE A 75 -10.30 3.27 5.94
CA PHE A 75 -10.38 3.54 7.37
C PHE A 75 -11.25 4.76 7.69
N VAL A 76 -10.91 5.94 7.14
CA VAL A 76 -11.57 7.21 7.52
C VAL A 76 -13.02 7.29 7.03
N ARG A 77 -13.30 6.82 5.80
CA ARG A 77 -14.63 6.98 5.20
C ARG A 77 -15.55 5.80 5.47
N TYR A 78 -15.01 4.59 5.56
CA TYR A 78 -15.80 3.37 5.65
C TYR A 78 -15.64 2.64 6.99
N ASP A 79 -14.78 3.13 7.89
CA ASP A 79 -14.49 2.53 9.19
C ASP A 79 -14.09 1.04 9.08
N LEU A 80 -13.34 0.72 8.02
CA LEU A 80 -12.83 -0.62 7.72
C LEU A 80 -11.38 -0.73 8.18
N LEU A 81 -11.16 -1.52 9.23
CA LEU A 81 -9.83 -1.82 9.76
C LEU A 81 -9.18 -3.03 9.08
N SER A 82 -9.99 -3.95 8.53
CA SER A 82 -9.46 -5.20 7.97
C SER A 82 -8.47 -5.00 6.81
N PRO A 83 -8.64 -4.04 5.88
CA PRO A 83 -7.66 -3.82 4.80
C PRO A 83 -6.30 -3.40 5.36
N LEU A 84 -6.30 -2.54 6.39
CA LEU A 84 -5.09 -2.05 7.04
C LEU A 84 -4.34 -3.20 7.73
N VAL A 85 -5.05 -4.05 8.47
CA VAL A 85 -4.47 -5.21 9.17
C VAL A 85 -3.84 -6.19 8.19
N VAL A 86 -4.50 -6.47 7.07
CA VAL A 86 -3.96 -7.39 6.05
C VAL A 86 -2.70 -6.82 5.42
N VAL A 87 -2.70 -5.55 5.04
CA VAL A 87 -1.50 -4.92 4.47
C VAL A 87 -0.36 -4.89 5.49
N ALA A 88 -0.64 -4.56 6.76
CA ALA A 88 0.35 -4.58 7.82
C ALA A 88 0.93 -5.99 8.07
N ALA A 89 0.09 -7.03 8.05
CA ALA A 89 0.53 -8.41 8.22
C ALA A 89 1.41 -8.88 7.05
N VAL A 90 1.01 -8.61 5.81
CA VAL A 90 1.82 -8.95 4.63
C VAL A 90 3.13 -8.19 4.65
N TYR A 91 3.11 -6.90 4.97
CA TYR A 91 4.31 -6.08 5.14
C TYR A 91 5.25 -6.72 6.18
N ALA A 92 4.75 -7.03 7.38
CA ALA A 92 5.54 -7.63 8.45
C ALA A 92 6.17 -8.98 8.06
N VAL A 93 5.42 -9.85 7.38
CA VAL A 93 5.94 -11.14 6.87
C VAL A 93 7.06 -10.92 5.85
N MET A 94 6.88 -9.99 4.92
CA MET A 94 7.91 -9.67 3.92
C MET A 94 9.15 -9.05 4.56
N THR A 95 8.98 -8.15 5.54
CA THR A 95 10.07 -7.58 6.34
C THR A 95 10.83 -8.67 7.09
N TYR A 96 10.13 -9.65 7.67
CA TYR A 96 10.77 -10.79 8.34
C TYR A 96 11.58 -11.65 7.37
N PHE A 97 11.05 -11.96 6.18
CA PHE A 97 11.80 -12.70 5.16
C PHE A 97 13.02 -11.92 4.66
N MET A 98 12.90 -10.61 4.49
CA MET A 98 14.03 -9.74 4.16
C MET A 98 15.12 -9.80 5.24
N TRP A 99 14.73 -9.68 6.51
CA TRP A 99 15.64 -9.77 7.64
C TRP A 99 16.37 -11.13 7.66
N GLN A 100 15.65 -12.23 7.50
CA GLN A 100 16.23 -13.58 7.40
C GLN A 100 17.21 -13.70 6.23
N ALA A 101 16.86 -13.17 5.06
CA ALA A 101 17.72 -13.18 3.87
C ALA A 101 19.02 -12.40 4.09
N MET A 102 18.97 -11.26 4.79
CA MET A 102 20.16 -10.48 5.14
C MET A 102 21.08 -11.19 6.14
N GLN A 103 20.56 -12.08 6.99
CA GLN A 103 21.36 -12.85 7.94
C GLN A 103 22.03 -14.08 7.32
N ALA A 104 21.46 -14.66 6.25
CA ALA A 104 22.02 -15.82 5.59
C ALA A 104 23.28 -15.45 4.78
N ARG A 105 24.47 -15.80 5.28
CA ARG A 105 25.80 -15.53 4.67
C ARG A 105 26.07 -16.18 3.30
N GLY A 106 25.06 -16.65 2.56
CA GLY A 106 25.30 -17.59 1.47
C GLY A 106 24.34 -17.59 0.28
N VAL A 107 23.46 -16.59 0.12
CA VAL A 107 22.63 -16.55 -1.10
C VAL A 107 22.60 -15.14 -1.69
N LEU A 108 23.52 -14.91 -2.62
CA LEU A 108 23.36 -13.92 -3.69
C LEU A 108 22.20 -14.42 -4.58
N LEU A 109 20.95 -14.21 -4.15
CA LEU A 109 19.84 -14.24 -5.09
C LEU A 109 19.97 -12.99 -5.98
N PRO A 110 19.97 -13.14 -7.32
CA PRO A 110 19.84 -11.98 -8.19
C PRO A 110 18.50 -11.29 -7.88
N GLY A 111 18.59 -10.02 -7.50
CA GLY A 111 17.46 -9.21 -7.06
C GLY A 111 17.46 -9.01 -5.54
N LYS A 112 17.65 -7.77 -5.11
CA LYS A 112 17.65 -7.43 -3.68
C LYS A 112 16.21 -7.60 -3.15
N PRO A 113 15.98 -7.90 -1.86
CA PRO A 113 14.63 -8.09 -1.30
C PRO A 113 13.67 -6.89 -1.49
N TYR A 114 14.21 -5.70 -1.76
CA TYR A 114 13.41 -4.55 -2.18
C TYR A 114 12.64 -4.81 -3.50
N ASP A 115 13.16 -5.65 -4.40
CA ASP A 115 12.54 -6.02 -5.69
C ASP A 115 11.18 -6.73 -5.52
N LEU A 116 10.98 -7.48 -4.42
CA LEU A 116 9.69 -8.10 -4.10
C LEU A 116 8.63 -7.06 -3.69
N TYR A 117 9.04 -6.03 -2.95
CA TYR A 117 8.16 -4.94 -2.53
C TYR A 117 7.85 -3.97 -3.68
N LEU A 118 8.82 -3.80 -4.59
CA LEU A 118 8.70 -3.03 -5.80
C LEU A 118 7.60 -3.54 -6.73
N ILE A 119 7.46 -4.87 -6.87
CA ILE A 119 6.54 -5.49 -7.85
C ILE A 119 5.24 -5.97 -7.19
N GLY A 120 5.23 -6.18 -5.87
CA GLY A 120 4.13 -6.82 -5.13
C GLY A 120 2.95 -5.92 -4.74
N TRP A 121 2.95 -4.62 -5.07
CA TRP A 121 1.84 -3.74 -4.69
C TRP A 121 0.50 -4.09 -5.38
N PRO A 122 0.43 -4.59 -6.64
CA PRO A 122 -0.85 -4.98 -7.23
C PRO A 122 -1.57 -6.12 -6.50
N PRO A 123 -0.92 -7.26 -6.15
CA PRO A 123 -1.59 -8.29 -5.36
C PRO A 123 -1.91 -7.83 -3.94
N LEU A 124 -1.06 -6.96 -3.34
CA LEU A 124 -1.34 -6.36 -2.04
C LEU A 124 -2.60 -5.48 -2.07
N LEU A 125 -2.73 -4.64 -3.10
CA LEU A 125 -3.92 -3.82 -3.33
C LEU A 125 -5.15 -4.70 -3.56
N GLY A 126 -5.02 -5.74 -4.38
CA GLY A 126 -6.08 -6.70 -4.63
C GLY A 126 -6.58 -7.36 -3.34
N ALA A 127 -5.66 -7.80 -2.47
CA ALA A 127 -6.00 -8.38 -1.17
C ALA A 127 -6.70 -7.36 -0.26
N ALA A 128 -6.19 -6.13 -0.17
CA ALA A 128 -6.79 -5.07 0.63
C ALA A 128 -8.22 -4.74 0.17
N VAL A 129 -8.44 -4.60 -1.13
CA VAL A 129 -9.76 -4.33 -1.72
C VAL A 129 -10.72 -5.50 -1.51
N ALA A 130 -10.26 -6.74 -1.74
CA ALA A 130 -11.09 -7.93 -1.57
C ALA A 130 -11.55 -8.11 -0.11
N VAL A 131 -10.64 -7.88 0.84
CA VAL A 131 -10.93 -7.98 2.28
C VAL A 131 -11.85 -6.86 2.73
N GLY A 132 -11.61 -5.62 2.30
CA GLY A 132 -12.51 -4.50 2.59
C GLY A 132 -13.92 -4.71 2.01
N TYR A 133 -14.01 -5.26 0.79
CA TYR A 133 -15.28 -5.61 0.17
C TYR A 133 -16.01 -6.72 0.95
N LEU A 134 -15.29 -7.76 1.40
CA LEU A 134 -15.86 -8.85 2.18
C LEU A 134 -16.36 -8.35 3.54
N GLU A 135 -15.56 -7.55 4.25
CA GLU A 135 -15.97 -6.93 5.52
C GLU A 135 -17.23 -6.07 5.33
N HIS A 136 -17.25 -5.22 4.31
CA HIS A 136 -18.41 -4.39 4.00
C HIS A 136 -19.66 -5.23 3.74
N ARG A 137 -19.55 -6.33 2.98
CA ARG A 137 -20.66 -7.25 2.69
C ARG A 137 -21.17 -7.99 3.94
N VAL A 138 -20.27 -8.36 4.86
CA VAL A 138 -20.64 -9.00 6.13
C VAL A 138 -21.34 -7.99 7.05
N ARG A 139 -20.88 -6.74 7.10
CA ARG A 139 -21.52 -5.69 7.89
C ARG A 139 -22.91 -5.33 7.34
N SER A 140 -23.05 -5.16 6.03
CA SER A 140 -24.33 -4.82 5.40
C SER A 140 -25.38 -5.93 5.47
N SER A 141 -24.96 -7.19 5.56
CA SER A 141 -25.87 -8.33 5.79
C SER A 141 -26.29 -8.51 7.25
N ARG A 142 -25.59 -7.88 8.20
CA ARG A 142 -25.92 -7.88 9.64
C ARG A 142 -26.78 -6.70 10.09
N SER A 143 -27.09 -5.78 9.18
CA SER A 143 -28.11 -4.76 9.37
C SER A 143 -29.40 -5.20 8.64
N PRO A 144 -30.15 -6.21 9.13
CA PRO A 144 -31.53 -6.32 8.74
C PRO A 144 -32.25 -5.07 9.26
N ASP A 145 -33.10 -4.49 8.41
CA ASP A 145 -33.98 -3.38 8.74
C ASP A 145 -34.56 -3.52 10.17
N GLU A 146 -34.47 -2.47 10.98
CA GLU A 146 -35.45 -2.26 12.05
C GLU A 146 -36.66 -1.57 11.42
N PRO A 147 -37.77 -2.30 11.16
CA PRO A 147 -39.08 -1.68 11.10
C PRO A 147 -39.63 -1.58 12.53
N SER A 148 -39.65 -0.36 13.07
CA SER A 148 -40.62 0.05 14.09
C SER A 148 -40.96 1.52 13.97
#